data_AF-A0A1S8X660-F1
#
_entry.id   AF-A0A1S8X660-F1
#
_cell.length_a   1.000
_cell.length_b   1.000
_cell.length_c   1.000
_cell.angle_alpha   90.00
_cell.angle_beta   90.00
_cell.angle_gamma   90.00
#
_symmetry.space_group_name_H-M   'P 1'
#
loop_
_entity.id
_entity.type
_entity.pdbx_description
1 polymer ?
#
loop_
_entity_poly.entity_id
_entity_poly.type
_entity_poly.pdbx_seq_one_letter_code
_entity_poly.pdbx_strand_id
1 'polypeptide(L)'
;MSVKRILCFVCLVVLQQISAMFWRDAKLFVDEHNRYRKMLVDGELTNQPTARYMRILSWDRLLSRNAQRLASECRVGHDSGSERATPTFPLVGQNWAGTDNYTDAVRLWFEEYRFYDYRENTCESGKLCGHYTQLVWAETRKIGCGVQNCPASTFPYGYSVVCNYGPA
;
A
#
# COMPACT_ATOMS: atom_id res chain seq x y z
N MET A 1 17.02 -41.72 13.97
CA MET A 1 16.75 -40.61 13.03
C MET A 1 17.42 -39.35 13.57
N SER A 2 18.41 -38.81 12.85
CA SER A 2 19.30 -37.75 13.35
C SER A 2 18.59 -36.41 13.54
N VAL A 3 18.80 -35.75 14.68
CA VAL A 3 18.28 -34.42 15.06
C VAL A 3 18.49 -33.36 13.96
N LYS A 4 19.57 -33.47 13.17
CA LYS A 4 19.84 -32.59 12.01
C LYS A 4 18.76 -32.64 10.92
N ARG A 5 18.13 -33.80 10.68
CA ARG A 5 17.06 -33.95 9.68
C ARG A 5 15.74 -33.33 10.15
N ILE A 6 15.46 -33.41 11.45
CA ILE A 6 14.26 -32.81 12.06
C ILE A 6 14.39 -31.28 12.08
N LEU A 7 15.55 -30.75 12.47
CA LEU A 7 15.81 -29.31 12.49
C LEU A 7 15.70 -28.67 11.09
N CYS A 8 16.20 -29.35 10.05
CA CYS A 8 16.10 -28.91 8.67
C CYS A 8 14.65 -28.91 8.15
N PHE A 9 13.86 -29.93 8.50
CA PHE A 9 12.45 -30.02 8.10
C PHE A 9 11.59 -28.94 8.77
N VAL A 10 11.79 -28.68 10.07
CA VAL A 10 11.10 -27.60 10.79
C VAL A 10 11.44 -26.23 10.19
N CYS A 11 12.72 -25.98 9.86
CA CYS A 11 13.13 -24.74 9.22
C CYS A 11 12.47 -24.52 7.84
N LEU A 12 12.39 -25.56 7.01
CA LEU A 12 11.73 -25.49 5.70
C LEU A 12 10.23 -25.20 5.81
N VAL A 13 9.52 -25.81 6.76
CA VAL A 13 8.09 -25.56 7.00
C VAL A 13 7.84 -24.13 7.49
N VAL A 14 8.68 -23.63 8.40
CA VAL A 14 8.58 -22.23 8.87
C VAL A 14 8.85 -21.24 7.74
N LEU A 15 9.86 -21.49 6.89
CA LEU A 15 10.15 -20.64 5.72
C LEU A 15 8.99 -20.63 4.71
N GLN A 16 8.34 -21.78 4.48
CA GLN A 16 7.17 -21.88 3.61
C GLN A 16 5.97 -21.09 4.16
N GLN A 17 5.71 -21.15 5.48
CA GLN A 17 4.64 -20.40 6.10
C GLN A 17 4.88 -18.89 6.09
N ILE A 18 6.09 -18.42 6.40
CA ILE A 18 6.47 -17.00 6.35
C ILE A 18 6.33 -16.46 4.92
N SER A 19 6.84 -17.21 3.93
CA SER A 19 6.66 -16.87 2.51
C SER A 19 5.17 -16.77 2.17
N ALA A 20 4.36 -17.76 2.56
CA ALA A 20 2.93 -17.76 2.30
C ALA A 20 2.20 -16.57 2.94
N MET A 21 2.56 -16.16 4.16
CA MET A 21 1.98 -14.99 4.83
C MET A 21 2.36 -13.69 4.11
N PHE A 22 3.64 -13.50 3.79
CA PHE A 22 4.11 -12.36 3.00
C PHE A 22 3.39 -12.25 1.64
N TRP A 23 3.20 -13.37 0.94
CA TRP A 23 2.49 -13.38 -0.34
C TRP A 23 0.99 -13.09 -0.21
N ARG A 24 0.35 -13.43 0.92
CA ARG A 24 -1.06 -13.08 1.16
C ARG A 24 -1.24 -11.57 1.26
N ASP A 25 -0.41 -10.90 2.05
CA ASP A 25 -0.51 -9.44 2.23
C ASP A 25 -0.18 -8.71 0.93
N ALA A 26 0.90 -9.12 0.24
CA ALA A 26 1.24 -8.56 -1.06
C ALA A 26 0.11 -8.70 -2.09
N LYS A 27 -0.55 -9.87 -2.12
CA LYS A 27 -1.70 -10.12 -3.00
C LYS A 27 -2.89 -9.25 -2.62
N LEU A 28 -3.23 -9.13 -1.34
CA LEU A 28 -4.32 -8.28 -0.86
C LEU A 28 -4.15 -6.84 -1.35
N PHE A 29 -2.98 -6.23 -1.11
CA PHE A 29 -2.75 -4.85 -1.52
C PHE A 29 -2.80 -4.69 -3.04
N VAL A 30 -2.14 -5.55 -3.81
CA VAL A 30 -2.16 -5.47 -5.28
C VAL A 30 -3.57 -5.61 -5.83
N ASP A 31 -4.33 -6.58 -5.33
CA ASP A 31 -5.68 -6.85 -5.82
C ASP A 31 -6.64 -5.72 -5.50
N GLU A 32 -6.62 -5.19 -4.27
CA GLU A 32 -7.49 -4.07 -3.88
C GLU A 32 -7.17 -2.79 -4.67
N HIS A 33 -5.89 -2.46 -4.88
CA HIS A 33 -5.53 -1.32 -5.71
C HIS A 33 -5.99 -1.51 -7.16
N ASN A 34 -5.75 -2.69 -7.73
CA ASN A 34 -6.15 -2.97 -9.11
C ASN A 34 -7.68 -3.03 -9.27
N ARG A 35 -8.41 -3.51 -8.26
CA ARG A 35 -9.88 -3.48 -8.22
C ARG A 35 -10.38 -2.05 -8.29
N TYR A 36 -9.90 -1.17 -7.43
CA TYR A 36 -10.32 0.24 -7.42
C TYR A 36 -9.91 1.01 -8.69
N ARG A 37 -8.70 0.76 -9.21
CA ARG A 37 -8.26 1.29 -10.51
C ARG A 37 -9.16 0.82 -11.65
N LYS A 38 -9.60 -0.44 -11.61
CA LYS A 38 -10.55 -0.99 -12.58
C LYS A 38 -11.92 -0.32 -12.49
N MET A 39 -12.44 -0.07 -11.28
CA MET A 39 -13.71 0.66 -11.13
C MET A 39 -13.69 2.04 -11.81
N LEU A 40 -12.56 2.76 -11.76
CA LEU A 40 -12.39 4.03 -12.48
C LEU A 40 -12.34 3.86 -14.01
N VAL A 41 -11.72 2.78 -14.50
CA VAL A 41 -11.70 2.43 -15.93
C VAL A 41 -13.08 1.99 -16.44
N ASP A 42 -13.86 1.32 -15.60
CA ASP A 42 -15.19 0.83 -15.94
C ASP A 42 -16.27 1.93 -15.81
N GLY A 43 -15.90 3.11 -15.29
CA GLY A 43 -16.82 4.24 -15.12
C GLY A 43 -17.82 4.07 -13.97
N GLU A 44 -17.45 3.28 -12.95
CA GLU A 44 -18.34 2.95 -11.82
C GLU A 44 -18.35 4.02 -10.71
N LEU A 45 -17.43 5.01 -10.77
CA LEU A 45 -17.32 6.04 -9.76
C LEU A 45 -18.16 7.27 -10.16
N THR A 46 -19.19 7.55 -9.38
CA THR A 46 -19.92 8.81 -9.45
C THR A 46 -18.97 9.99 -9.27
N ASN A 47 -19.16 11.05 -10.07
CA ASN A 47 -18.36 12.28 -10.05
C ASN A 47 -16.86 12.12 -10.40
N GLN A 48 -16.46 10.97 -10.94
CA GLN A 48 -15.11 10.78 -11.48
C GLN A 48 -15.20 10.46 -12.98
N PRO A 49 -14.27 10.95 -13.81
CA PRO A 49 -14.24 10.60 -15.22
C PRO A 49 -13.79 9.15 -15.39
N THR A 50 -14.24 8.51 -16.47
CA THR A 50 -13.71 7.20 -16.87
C THR A 50 -12.26 7.32 -17.32
N ALA A 51 -11.36 6.53 -16.73
CA ALA A 51 -9.96 6.49 -17.14
C ALA A 51 -9.81 5.70 -18.45
N ARG A 52 -9.25 6.34 -19.50
CA ARG A 52 -8.93 5.65 -20.76
C ARG A 52 -7.69 4.76 -20.67
N TYR A 53 -6.77 5.08 -19.77
CA TYR A 53 -5.54 4.36 -19.54
C TYR A 53 -5.26 4.26 -18.04
N MET A 54 -4.96 3.05 -17.59
CA MET A 54 -4.64 2.76 -16.21
C MET A 54 -3.75 1.52 -16.15
N ARG A 55 -2.52 1.65 -15.66
CA ARG A 55 -1.61 0.50 -15.57
C ARG A 55 -2.07 -0.45 -14.47
N ILE A 56 -1.99 -1.75 -14.75
CA ILE A 56 -2.15 -2.78 -13.73
C ILE A 56 -0.89 -2.76 -12.85
N LEU A 57 -1.11 -2.65 -11.54
CA LEU A 57 -0.05 -2.65 -10.55
C LEU A 57 0.46 -4.07 -10.32
N SER A 58 1.76 -4.18 -10.07
CA SER A 58 2.40 -5.41 -9.64
C SER A 58 3.33 -5.14 -8.46
N TRP A 59 3.56 -6.15 -7.63
CA TRP A 59 4.36 -6.00 -6.43
C TRP A 59 5.84 -5.70 -6.73
N ASP A 60 6.46 -4.87 -5.89
CA ASP A 60 7.89 -4.61 -5.85
C ASP A 60 8.44 -4.77 -4.43
N ARG A 61 9.46 -5.61 -4.29
CA ARG A 61 10.02 -6.00 -2.98
C ARG A 61 10.84 -4.88 -2.34
N LEU A 62 11.46 -3.99 -3.11
CA LEU A 62 12.26 -2.90 -2.56
C LEU A 62 11.35 -1.77 -2.07
N LEU A 63 10.29 -1.45 -2.83
CA LEU A 63 9.25 -0.53 -2.37
C LEU A 63 8.62 -1.01 -1.05
N SER A 64 8.28 -2.31 -0.97
CA SER A 64 7.70 -2.92 0.23
C SER A 64 8.67 -2.91 1.40
N ARG A 65 9.96 -3.23 1.18
CA ARG A 65 10.98 -3.17 2.23
C ARG A 65 11.09 -1.78 2.84
N ASN A 66 11.09 -0.74 2.01
CA ASN A 66 11.17 0.64 2.50
C ASN A 66 9.87 1.05 3.20
N ALA A 67 8.70 0.69 2.66
CA ALA A 67 7.41 0.93 3.30
C ALA A 67 7.31 0.26 4.68
N GLN A 68 7.80 -0.98 4.79
CA GLN A 68 7.83 -1.71 6.05
C GLN A 68 8.73 -1.04 7.09
N ARG A 69 9.84 -0.42 6.67
CA ARG A 69 10.71 0.33 7.60
C ARG A 69 9.93 1.43 8.29
N LEU A 70 9.21 2.26 7.52
CA LEU A 70 8.37 3.32 8.07
C LEU A 70 7.21 2.77 8.90
N ALA A 71 6.52 1.72 8.41
CA ALA A 71 5.41 1.12 9.14
C ALA A 71 5.84 0.67 10.55
N SER A 72 7.02 0.06 10.66
CA SER A 72 7.59 -0.43 11.91
C SER A 72 7.99 0.66 12.92
N GLU A 73 8.08 1.92 12.51
CA GLU A 73 8.34 3.04 13.43
C GLU A 73 7.13 3.42 14.27
N CYS A 74 5.92 2.94 13.92
CA CYS A 74 4.69 3.23 14.66
C CYS A 74 4.48 4.72 14.94
N ARG A 75 4.76 5.55 13.93
CA ARG A 75 4.52 7.01 13.96
C ARG A 75 3.58 7.43 12.85
N VAL A 76 2.99 8.60 13.03
CA VAL A 76 2.12 9.22 12.03
C VAL A 76 2.94 9.93 10.96
N GLY A 77 2.50 9.80 9.71
CA GLY A 77 3.00 10.58 8.59
C GLY A 77 4.03 9.86 7.72
N HIS A 78 4.76 10.65 6.94
CA HIS A 78 5.63 10.17 5.87
C HIS A 78 7.11 10.14 6.28
N ASP A 79 7.89 9.33 5.57
CA ASP A 79 9.35 9.41 5.53
C ASP A 79 9.83 10.41 4.45
N SER A 80 11.14 10.60 4.35
CA SER A 80 11.75 11.39 3.28
C SER A 80 11.73 10.66 1.93
N GLY A 81 11.74 11.41 0.83
CA GLY A 81 11.79 10.82 -0.52
C GLY A 81 13.00 9.89 -0.73
N SER A 82 14.15 10.22 -0.13
CA SER A 82 15.36 9.39 -0.19
C SER A 82 15.23 8.07 0.57
N GLU A 83 14.44 8.01 1.64
CA GLU A 83 14.22 6.79 2.42
C GLU A 83 13.35 5.78 1.67
N ARG A 84 12.37 6.27 0.90
CA ARG A 84 11.49 5.44 0.08
C ARG A 84 12.01 5.13 -1.33
N ALA A 85 13.01 5.86 -1.83
CA ALA A 85 13.61 5.61 -3.13
C ALA A 85 14.23 4.20 -3.27
N THR A 86 14.29 3.70 -4.50
CA THR A 86 14.93 2.44 -4.87
C THR A 86 15.82 2.65 -6.10
N PRO A 87 16.75 1.73 -6.42
CA PRO A 87 17.55 1.83 -7.64
C PRO A 87 16.70 1.95 -8.92
N THR A 88 15.52 1.33 -8.94
CA THR A 88 14.59 1.37 -10.09
C THR A 88 13.70 2.61 -10.09
N PHE A 89 13.37 3.14 -8.91
CA PHE A 89 12.44 4.25 -8.72
C PHE A 89 13.08 5.31 -7.83
N PRO A 90 13.72 6.34 -8.40
CA PRO A 90 14.31 7.44 -7.64
C PRO A 90 13.24 8.40 -7.07
N LEU A 91 12.08 8.48 -7.71
CA LEU A 91 10.91 9.23 -7.24
C LEU A 91 9.78 8.25 -6.92
N VAL A 92 9.40 8.19 -5.65
CA VAL A 92 8.45 7.23 -5.10
C VAL A 92 7.35 7.97 -4.37
N GLY A 93 6.11 7.68 -4.75
CA GLY A 93 4.91 8.14 -4.06
C GLY A 93 4.66 7.33 -2.78
N GLN A 94 3.83 7.85 -1.86
CA GLN A 94 3.55 7.14 -0.60
C GLN A 94 2.15 7.48 -0.07
N ASN A 95 1.44 6.44 0.36
CA ASN A 95 0.25 6.57 1.20
C ASN A 95 0.54 5.97 2.57
N TRP A 96 -0.06 6.57 3.59
CA TRP A 96 0.00 6.11 4.97
C TRP A 96 -1.41 6.05 5.56
N ALA A 97 -1.67 5.07 6.42
CA ALA A 97 -2.88 4.98 7.22
C ALA A 97 -2.58 4.44 8.62
N GLY A 98 -3.24 5.04 9.61
CA GLY A 98 -3.47 4.41 10.91
C GLY A 98 -4.88 3.81 10.91
N THR A 99 -5.01 2.51 11.19
CA THR A 99 -6.33 1.82 11.22
C THR A 99 -6.33 0.62 12.15
N ASP A 100 -7.47 0.32 12.76
CA ASP A 100 -7.67 -0.84 13.64
C ASP A 100 -7.73 -2.16 12.86
N ASN A 101 -7.99 -2.09 11.56
CA ASN A 101 -7.94 -3.22 10.63
C ASN A 101 -7.14 -2.85 9.38
N TYR A 102 -5.92 -3.40 9.26
CA TYR A 102 -5.01 -3.03 8.16
C TYR A 102 -5.58 -3.29 6.76
N THR A 103 -6.54 -4.21 6.60
CA THR A 103 -7.17 -4.49 5.31
C THR A 103 -8.04 -3.34 4.81
N ASP A 104 -8.45 -2.43 5.70
CA ASP A 104 -9.27 -1.27 5.36
C ASP A 104 -8.46 -0.09 4.79
N ALA A 105 -7.13 -0.09 4.91
CA ALA A 105 -6.28 1.04 4.52
C ALA A 105 -6.50 1.47 3.05
N VAL A 106 -6.52 0.51 2.12
CA VAL A 106 -6.71 0.81 0.68
C VAL A 106 -8.10 1.37 0.41
N ARG A 107 -9.12 0.85 1.10
CA ARG A 107 -10.49 1.36 1.01
C ARG A 107 -10.59 2.78 1.53
N LEU A 108 -9.99 3.08 2.69
CA LEU A 108 -9.97 4.43 3.28
C LEU A 108 -9.34 5.44 2.32
N TRP A 109 -8.20 5.10 1.71
CA TRP A 109 -7.57 5.93 0.68
C TRP A 109 -8.43 6.10 -0.56
N PHE A 110 -9.05 5.01 -1.03
CA PHE A 110 -9.92 5.07 -2.20
C PHE A 110 -11.11 6.00 -1.96
N GLU A 111 -11.78 5.89 -0.82
CA GLU A 111 -13.00 6.63 -0.47
C GLU A 111 -12.86 8.17 -0.51
N GLU A 112 -11.63 8.69 -0.55
CA GLU A 112 -11.37 10.11 -0.80
C GLU A 112 -11.84 10.57 -2.19
N TYR A 113 -12.10 9.66 -3.15
CA TYR A 113 -12.69 10.00 -4.46
C TYR A 113 -13.97 10.82 -4.36
N ARG A 114 -14.70 10.68 -3.24
CA ARG A 114 -15.96 11.40 -2.99
C ARG A 114 -15.76 12.90 -2.82
N PHE A 115 -14.55 13.32 -2.46
CA PHE A 115 -14.18 14.70 -2.16
C PHE A 115 -13.29 15.33 -3.23
N TYR A 116 -12.87 14.55 -4.23
CA TYR A 116 -11.96 14.99 -5.29
C TYR A 116 -12.73 15.45 -6.53
N ASP A 117 -12.53 16.69 -6.96
CA ASP A 117 -13.02 17.17 -8.25
C ASP A 117 -11.91 17.05 -9.30
N TYR A 118 -12.10 16.13 -10.25
CA TYR A 118 -11.13 15.92 -11.33
C TYR A 118 -11.05 17.11 -12.29
N ARG A 119 -12.17 17.79 -12.57
CA ARG A 119 -12.22 18.88 -13.58
C ARG A 119 -11.43 20.08 -13.10
N GLU A 120 -11.60 20.42 -11.82
CA GLU A 120 -10.91 21.54 -11.19
C GLU A 120 -9.56 21.13 -10.60
N ASN A 121 -9.27 19.83 -10.51
CA ASN A 121 -8.10 19.28 -9.83
C ASN A 121 -8.00 19.79 -8.38
N THR A 122 -9.12 19.73 -7.66
CA THR A 122 -9.24 20.22 -6.28
C THR A 122 -9.78 19.15 -5.35
N CYS A 123 -9.56 19.36 -4.05
CA CYS A 123 -10.16 18.58 -2.99
C CYS A 123 -11.11 19.48 -2.20
N GLU A 124 -12.24 18.93 -1.76
CA GLU A 124 -13.18 19.64 -0.89
C GLU A 124 -12.47 20.21 0.34
N SER A 125 -12.86 21.42 0.76
CA SER A 125 -12.23 22.12 1.88
C SER A 125 -12.25 21.28 3.17
N GLY A 126 -11.08 21.11 3.79
CA GLY A 126 -10.92 20.32 5.01
C GLY A 126 -10.90 18.80 4.79
N LYS A 127 -10.92 18.32 3.54
CA LYS A 127 -10.76 16.91 3.18
C LYS A 127 -9.36 16.60 2.67
N LEU A 128 -9.06 15.31 2.57
CA LEU A 128 -7.85 14.78 1.95
C LEU A 128 -8.24 14.03 0.67
N CYS A 129 -7.44 14.21 -0.37
CA CYS A 129 -7.60 13.51 -1.66
C CYS A 129 -6.27 12.98 -2.22
N GLY A 130 -5.17 13.21 -1.50
CA GLY A 130 -3.83 12.81 -1.91
C GLY A 130 -3.68 11.29 -1.99
N HIS A 131 -4.37 10.55 -1.11
CA HIS A 131 -4.26 9.11 -1.11
C HIS A 131 -5.02 8.50 -2.29
N TYR A 132 -6.22 9.00 -2.59
CA TYR A 132 -6.98 8.57 -3.76
C TYR A 132 -6.21 8.87 -5.05
N THR A 133 -5.75 10.11 -5.24
CA THR A 133 -5.05 10.50 -6.47
C THR A 133 -3.78 9.68 -6.70
N GLN A 134 -3.02 9.34 -5.65
CA GLN A 134 -1.89 8.42 -5.77
C GLN A 134 -2.34 6.99 -6.15
N LEU A 135 -3.42 6.48 -5.54
CA LEU A 135 -3.94 5.13 -5.79
C LEU A 135 -4.36 4.96 -7.26
N VAL A 136 -4.97 6.00 -7.85
CA VAL A 136 -5.42 6.01 -9.26
C VAL A 136 -4.43 6.68 -10.22
N TRP A 137 -3.17 6.88 -9.82
CA TRP A 137 -2.18 7.49 -10.71
C TRP A 137 -1.86 6.57 -11.89
N ALA A 138 -2.12 7.04 -13.11
CA ALA A 138 -2.15 6.18 -14.29
C ALA A 138 -0.79 5.53 -14.60
N GLU A 139 0.30 6.25 -14.40
CA GLU A 139 1.67 5.83 -14.75
C GLU A 139 2.31 4.90 -13.72
N THR A 140 1.86 4.95 -12.46
CA THR A 140 2.29 4.04 -11.41
C THR A 140 2.04 2.60 -11.86
N ARG A 141 3.05 1.75 -11.69
CA ARG A 141 3.02 0.35 -12.14
C ARG A 141 3.51 -0.65 -11.11
N LYS A 142 4.20 -0.16 -10.10
CA LYS A 142 4.77 -0.94 -9.01
C LYS A 142 4.26 -0.42 -7.70
N ILE A 143 3.90 -1.33 -6.81
CA ILE A 143 3.58 -1.00 -5.42
C ILE A 143 4.34 -1.93 -4.49
N GLY A 144 4.63 -1.43 -3.30
CA GLY A 144 5.08 -2.28 -2.20
C GLY A 144 4.64 -1.68 -0.89
N CYS A 145 4.00 -2.50 -0.07
CA CYS A 145 3.42 -2.07 1.19
C CYS A 145 4.09 -2.74 2.38
N GLY A 146 3.94 -2.12 3.55
CA GLY A 146 4.35 -2.62 4.85
C GLY A 146 3.23 -2.40 5.87
N VAL A 147 3.13 -3.33 6.82
CA VAL A 147 2.11 -3.32 7.87
C VAL A 147 2.80 -3.57 9.20
N GLN A 148 2.45 -2.80 10.22
CA GLN A 148 2.91 -3.01 11.58
C GLN A 148 1.72 -2.94 12.53
N ASN A 149 1.52 -3.99 13.33
CA ASN A 149 0.68 -3.91 14.53
C ASN A 149 1.47 -3.16 15.61
N CYS A 150 0.98 -2.00 16.00
CA CYS A 150 1.67 -1.07 16.88
C CYS A 150 1.13 -1.14 18.31
N PRO A 151 1.99 -0.94 19.34
CA PRO A 151 1.54 -0.93 20.72
C PRO A 151 0.54 0.21 20.96
N ALA A 152 -0.61 -0.12 21.55
CA ALA A 152 -1.67 0.85 21.86
C ALA A 152 -1.21 1.98 22.80
N SER A 153 -0.16 1.75 23.60
CA SER A 153 0.44 2.76 24.48
C SER A 153 1.14 3.89 23.73
N THR A 154 1.58 3.65 22.50
CA THR A 154 2.37 4.60 21.69
C THR A 154 1.70 4.96 20.37
N PHE A 155 0.69 4.21 19.94
CA PHE A 155 0.03 4.38 18.65
C PHE A 155 -1.48 4.07 18.76
N PRO A 156 -2.35 5.10 18.69
CA PRO A 156 -3.76 4.93 19.05
C PRO A 156 -4.59 4.21 17.98
N TYR A 157 -4.05 3.99 16.78
CA TYR A 157 -4.81 3.45 15.66
C TYR A 157 -4.77 1.92 15.55
N GLY A 158 -3.88 1.22 16.26
CA GLY A 158 -3.70 -0.23 16.09
C GLY A 158 -2.63 -0.55 15.05
N TYR A 159 -2.93 -0.43 13.75
CA TYR A 159 -1.98 -0.73 12.67
C TYR A 159 -1.46 0.52 11.97
N SER A 160 -0.15 0.56 11.71
CA SER A 160 0.49 1.48 10.76
C SER A 160 0.64 0.78 9.41
N VAL A 161 0.01 1.32 8.37
CA VAL A 161 0.01 0.78 7.01
C VAL A 161 0.63 1.80 6.07
N VAL A 162 1.64 1.36 5.31
CA VAL A 162 2.36 2.20 4.35
C VAL A 162 2.38 1.50 3.01
N CYS A 163 2.06 2.22 1.92
CA CYS A 163 2.29 1.75 0.56
C CYS A 163 3.14 2.75 -0.21
N ASN A 164 4.20 2.26 -0.85
CA ASN A 164 5.08 3.03 -1.73
C ASN A 164 4.77 2.71 -3.20
N TYR A 165 4.77 3.74 -4.05
CA TYR A 165 4.31 3.70 -5.44
C TYR A 165 5.43 4.08 -6.42
N GLY A 166 5.66 3.24 -7.42
CA GLY A 166 6.75 3.38 -8.40
C GLY A 166 6.26 3.37 -9.85
N PRO A 167 6.57 4.40 -10.66
CA PRO A 167 6.95 5.75 -10.21
C PRO A 167 5.80 6.44 -9.44
N ALA A 168 6.14 7.55 -8.77
CA ALA A 168 5.19 8.47 -8.17
C ALA A 168 4.15 8.97 -9.19
#